data_AF-A0A0L0W9Q5-F1
#
_entry.id   AF-A0A0L0W9Q5-F1
#
_cell.length_a   1.000
_cell.length_b   1.000
_cell.length_c   1.000
_cell.angle_alpha   90.00
_cell.angle_beta   90.00
_cell.angle_gamma   90.00
#
_symmetry.space_group_name_H-M   'P 1'
#
loop_
_entity.id
_entity.type
_entity.pdbx_description
1 polymer ?
#
loop_
_entity_poly.entity_id
_entity_poly.type
_entity_poly.pdbx_seq_one_letter_code
_entity_poly.pdbx_strand_id
1 'polypeptide(L)'
;MILKKLFNLIKKEKEQNNINDNLNYVKIPYSEINEDIKSKIRDLEKSSEELCIKYENKYKDLFEKAGKRNLELKVARDIDGDEIESLTDNGYLEPEYRSMISFYYDDGTEESREFDYFQTGIELWYYSTGYSRYGSGTLYCLTIEELEKEIEEILYSLLNYD
;
A
#
# COMPACT_ATOMS: atom_id res chain seq x y z
N MET A 1 -17.96 11.91 11.59
CA MET A 1 -19.18 12.06 10.75
C MET A 1 -18.87 12.42 9.29
N ILE A 2 -17.81 13.19 9.01
CA ILE A 2 -17.40 13.63 7.66
C ILE A 2 -16.77 12.50 6.83
N LEU A 3 -15.88 11.69 7.42
CA LEU A 3 -15.24 10.56 6.73
C LEU A 3 -16.23 9.51 6.19
N LYS A 4 -17.21 9.07 6.99
CA LYS A 4 -18.26 8.16 6.50
C LYS A 4 -19.01 8.74 5.30
N LYS A 5 -19.21 10.05 5.28
CA LYS A 5 -19.85 10.75 4.16
C LYS A 5 -18.92 10.79 2.95
N LEU A 6 -17.63 11.01 3.15
CA LEU A 6 -16.59 11.01 2.11
C LEU A 6 -16.40 9.62 1.49
N PHE A 7 -16.31 8.56 2.30
CA PHE A 7 -16.30 7.17 1.84
C PHE A 7 -17.57 6.82 1.04
N ASN A 8 -18.74 7.24 1.52
CA ASN A 8 -19.99 7.04 0.79
C ASN A 8 -20.07 7.86 -0.51
N LEU A 9 -19.40 9.02 -0.58
CA LEU A 9 -19.30 9.83 -1.79
C LEU A 9 -18.40 9.16 -2.82
N ILE A 10 -17.19 8.73 -2.42
CA ILE A 10 -16.26 7.98 -3.28
C ILE A 10 -16.92 6.70 -3.80
N LYS A 11 -17.62 5.96 -2.92
CA LYS A 11 -18.36 4.76 -3.31
C LYS A 11 -19.46 5.05 -4.34
N LYS A 12 -20.22 6.13 -4.17
CA LYS A 12 -21.25 6.55 -5.13
C LYS A 12 -20.67 7.03 -6.46
N GLU A 13 -19.55 7.74 -6.44
CA GLU A 13 -18.87 8.19 -7.66
C GLU A 13 -18.35 7.00 -8.48
N LYS A 14 -17.85 5.94 -7.82
CA LYS A 14 -17.48 4.67 -8.48
C LYS A 14 -18.68 3.98 -9.13
N GLU A 15 -19.79 3.87 -8.41
CA GLU A 15 -21.01 3.21 -8.90
C GLU A 15 -21.62 3.93 -10.13
N GLN A 16 -21.35 5.23 -10.30
CA GLN A 16 -21.96 6.05 -11.33
C GLN A 16 -21.12 6.24 -12.60
N ASN A 17 -19.78 6.17 -12.53
CA ASN A 17 -18.96 6.74 -13.61
C ASN A 17 -18.05 5.80 -14.42
N ASN A 18 -17.76 4.55 -14.06
CA ASN A 18 -16.79 3.72 -14.85
C ASN A 18 -15.50 4.51 -15.23
N ILE A 19 -15.02 5.40 -14.35
CA ILE A 19 -13.83 6.22 -14.58
C ILE A 19 -12.70 5.71 -13.70
N ASN A 20 -11.60 5.44 -14.39
CA ASN A 20 -10.33 4.91 -13.93
C ASN A 20 -9.41 6.05 -13.43
N ASP A 21 -8.53 5.74 -12.48
CA ASP A 21 -7.19 6.34 -12.28
C ASP A 21 -6.90 7.10 -10.97
N ASN A 22 -7.84 7.39 -10.06
CA ASN A 22 -7.45 7.87 -8.71
C ASN A 22 -8.50 7.75 -7.58
N LEU A 23 -9.52 6.90 -7.74
CA LEU A 23 -10.55 6.67 -6.72
C LEU A 23 -10.15 5.62 -5.66
N ASN A 24 -8.90 5.15 -5.71
CA ASN A 24 -8.38 4.14 -4.79
C ASN A 24 -8.02 4.75 -3.44
N TYR A 25 -7.88 6.07 -3.38
CA TYR A 25 -7.39 6.78 -2.22
C TYR A 25 -8.33 7.88 -1.77
N VAL A 26 -8.35 8.11 -0.46
CA VAL A 26 -9.04 9.23 0.16
C VAL A 26 -8.03 10.16 0.82
N LYS A 27 -8.12 11.44 0.48
CA LYS A 27 -7.32 12.49 1.13
C LYS A 27 -7.91 12.84 2.49
N ILE A 28 -7.10 12.74 3.53
CA ILE A 28 -7.43 13.07 4.92
C ILE A 28 -6.74 14.39 5.30
N PRO A 29 -7.48 15.47 5.57
CA PRO A 29 -6.87 16.72 6.02
C PRO A 29 -6.25 16.53 7.42
N TYR A 30 -5.17 17.26 7.72
CA TYR A 30 -4.50 17.23 9.04
C TYR A 30 -5.46 17.28 10.23
N SER A 31 -6.49 18.13 10.16
CA SER A 31 -7.50 18.30 11.22
C SER A 31 -8.33 17.03 11.51
N GLU A 32 -8.32 16.06 10.60
CA GLU A 32 -9.03 14.78 10.72
C GLU A 32 -8.09 13.60 11.00
N ILE A 33 -6.77 13.82 11.02
CA ILE A 33 -5.77 12.80 11.39
C ILE A 33 -5.81 12.64 12.92
N ASN A 34 -6.32 11.49 13.37
CA ASN A 34 -6.56 11.19 14.77
C ASN A 34 -6.55 9.67 15.02
N GLU A 35 -6.85 9.24 16.25
CA GLU A 35 -6.87 7.82 16.64
C GLU A 35 -7.86 6.96 15.83
N ASP A 36 -8.97 7.53 15.33
CA ASP A 36 -9.90 6.78 14.47
C ASP A 36 -9.24 6.46 13.12
N ILE A 37 -8.45 7.38 12.58
CA ILE A 37 -7.66 7.14 11.36
C ILE A 37 -6.53 6.14 11.64
N LYS A 38 -5.84 6.28 12.77
CA LYS A 38 -4.80 5.32 13.20
C LYS A 38 -5.33 3.89 13.28
N SER A 39 -6.53 3.70 13.84
CA SER A 39 -7.17 2.38 13.90
C SER A 39 -7.44 1.82 12.50
N LYS A 40 -7.90 2.64 11.57
CA LYS A 40 -8.17 2.20 10.20
C LYS A 40 -6.91 1.82 9.43
N ILE A 41 -5.83 2.59 9.61
CA ILE A 41 -4.52 2.28 9.01
C ILE A 41 -4.06 0.91 9.53
N ARG A 42 -4.10 0.70 10.85
CA ARG A 42 -3.74 -0.59 11.47
C ARG A 42 -4.58 -1.76 10.94
N ASP A 43 -5.90 -1.59 10.83
CA ASP A 43 -6.79 -2.66 10.33
C ASP A 43 -6.51 -2.98 8.85
N LEU A 44 -6.24 -1.95 8.04
CA LEU A 44 -5.86 -2.08 6.64
C LEU A 44 -4.51 -2.80 6.49
N GLU A 45 -3.49 -2.38 7.24
CA GLU A 45 -2.17 -3.04 7.22
C GLU A 45 -2.27 -4.49 7.64
N LYS A 46 -2.98 -4.79 8.72
CA LYS A 46 -3.15 -6.17 9.18
C LYS A 46 -3.84 -7.04 8.13
N SER A 47 -4.90 -6.52 7.51
CA SER A 47 -5.57 -7.24 6.42
C SER A 47 -4.61 -7.44 5.24
N SER A 48 -3.79 -6.44 4.93
CA SER A 48 -2.79 -6.51 3.88
C SER A 48 -1.68 -7.53 4.18
N GLU A 49 -1.22 -7.65 5.43
CA GLU A 49 -0.27 -8.68 5.85
C GLU A 49 -0.83 -10.10 5.62
N GLU A 50 -2.12 -10.32 5.93
CA GLU A 50 -2.80 -11.58 5.66
C GLU A 50 -2.87 -11.87 4.15
N LEU A 51 -3.13 -10.85 3.32
CA LEU A 51 -3.12 -10.96 1.87
C LEU A 51 -1.72 -11.26 1.31
N CYS A 52 -0.68 -10.59 1.81
CA CYS A 52 0.70 -10.82 1.41
C CYS A 52 1.08 -12.30 1.58
N ILE A 53 0.81 -12.87 2.76
CA ILE A 53 1.08 -14.29 3.05
C ILE A 53 0.29 -15.21 2.10
N LYS A 54 -0.99 -14.91 1.87
CA LYS A 54 -1.85 -15.68 0.96
C LYS A 54 -1.29 -15.69 -0.46
N TYR A 55 -0.95 -14.52 -0.99
CA TYR A 55 -0.57 -14.36 -2.40
C TYR A 55 0.88 -14.75 -2.68
N GLU A 56 1.80 -14.53 -1.75
CA GLU A 56 3.15 -15.07 -1.81
C GLU A 56 3.10 -16.60 -1.97
N ASN A 57 2.36 -17.28 -1.10
CA ASN A 57 2.22 -18.74 -1.16
C ASN A 57 1.54 -19.23 -2.44
N LYS A 58 0.60 -18.46 -2.98
CA LYS A 58 -0.12 -18.79 -4.21
C LYS A 58 0.78 -18.68 -5.46
N TYR A 59 1.70 -17.71 -5.49
CA TYR A 59 2.48 -17.37 -6.69
C TYR A 59 3.93 -17.86 -6.66
N LYS A 60 4.50 -18.22 -5.49
CA LYS A 60 5.91 -18.62 -5.36
C LYS A 60 6.36 -19.66 -6.39
N ASP A 61 5.58 -20.73 -6.58
CA ASP A 61 5.94 -21.82 -7.52
C ASP A 61 5.91 -21.35 -8.98
N LEU A 62 5.06 -20.36 -9.31
CA LEU A 62 4.99 -19.78 -10.66
C LEU A 62 6.19 -18.90 -10.93
N PHE A 63 6.56 -18.06 -9.97
CA PHE A 63 7.75 -17.22 -10.04
C PHE A 63 9.02 -18.07 -10.18
N GLU A 64 9.18 -19.12 -9.36
CA GLU A 64 10.35 -20.01 -9.44
C GLU A 64 10.47 -20.70 -10.81
N LYS A 65 9.34 -21.12 -11.40
CA LYS A 65 9.32 -21.70 -12.76
C LYS A 65 9.68 -20.70 -13.84
N ALA A 66 9.43 -19.42 -13.62
CA ALA A 66 9.84 -18.31 -14.49
C ALA A 66 11.29 -17.86 -14.23
N GLY A 67 12.03 -18.53 -13.33
CA GLY A 67 13.40 -18.15 -12.98
C GLY A 67 13.51 -17.00 -11.98
N LYS A 68 12.38 -16.49 -11.46
CA LYS A 68 12.29 -15.43 -10.46
C LYS A 68 12.16 -16.06 -9.07
N ARG A 69 13.19 -15.96 -8.24
CA ARG A 69 13.30 -16.66 -6.95
C ARG A 69 12.93 -15.74 -5.79
N ASN A 70 12.77 -16.32 -4.61
CA ASN A 70 12.59 -15.57 -3.36
C ASN A 70 11.45 -14.53 -3.44
N LEU A 71 10.31 -14.90 -4.04
CA LEU A 71 9.13 -14.05 -4.03
C LEU A 71 8.76 -13.74 -2.57
N GLU A 72 8.75 -12.46 -2.22
CA GLU A 72 8.33 -11.96 -0.91
C GLU A 72 7.29 -10.84 -1.12
N LEU A 73 6.16 -10.95 -0.43
CA LEU A 73 5.21 -9.86 -0.31
C LEU A 73 5.17 -9.44 1.15
N LYS A 74 5.25 -8.13 1.42
CA LYS A 74 5.14 -7.63 2.79
C LYS A 74 4.56 -6.24 2.85
N VAL A 75 4.02 -5.88 4.02
CA VAL A 75 3.69 -4.49 4.33
C VAL A 75 4.97 -3.81 4.82
N ALA A 76 5.56 -3.00 3.96
CA ALA A 76 6.71 -2.16 4.29
C ALA A 76 6.22 -0.85 4.94
N ARG A 77 7.02 -0.33 5.88
CA ARG A 77 6.75 0.91 6.62
C ARG A 77 8.05 1.67 6.79
N ASP A 78 8.02 2.97 6.55
CA ASP A 78 9.15 3.88 6.81
C ASP A 78 8.63 5.33 7.02
N ILE A 79 9.57 6.23 7.31
CA ILE A 79 9.34 7.69 7.33
C ILE A 79 10.14 8.23 6.16
N ASP A 80 9.47 8.84 5.18
CA ASP A 80 10.14 9.36 3.99
C ASP A 80 11.17 10.44 4.39
N GLY A 81 12.44 10.17 4.10
CA GLY A 81 13.57 11.02 4.50
C GLY A 81 14.35 10.57 5.74
N ASP A 82 13.91 9.52 6.45
CA ASP A 82 14.66 8.89 7.54
C ASP A 82 15.09 7.46 7.15
N GLU A 83 16.37 7.10 7.39
CA GLU A 83 16.91 5.74 7.15
C GLU A 83 16.49 4.71 8.23
N ILE A 84 15.31 4.87 8.84
CA ILE A 84 14.88 4.05 9.98
C ILE A 84 13.92 2.95 9.52
N GLU A 85 14.45 1.74 9.35
CA GLU A 85 13.70 0.53 8.92
C GLU A 85 12.72 -0.04 9.99
N SER A 86 12.74 0.47 11.23
CA SER A 86 11.99 -0.14 12.35
C SER A 86 11.04 0.84 13.04
N LEU A 87 9.91 1.10 12.40
CA LEU A 87 8.85 1.91 13.00
C LEU A 87 7.91 1.07 13.86
N THR A 88 7.64 1.57 15.06
CA THR A 88 6.65 0.97 15.97
C THR A 88 5.24 1.46 15.65
N ASP A 89 4.21 0.81 16.21
CA ASP A 89 2.79 1.22 16.21
C ASP A 89 2.52 2.70 16.59
N ASN A 90 3.50 3.42 17.11
CA ASN A 90 3.37 4.83 17.46
C ASN A 90 3.63 5.76 16.27
N GLY A 91 4.28 5.27 15.21
CA GLY A 91 4.70 6.05 14.04
C GLY A 91 3.59 6.41 13.05
N TYR A 92 2.43 5.75 13.09
CA TYR A 92 1.36 5.90 12.08
C TYR A 92 0.93 7.33 11.73
N LEU A 93 1.03 8.24 12.71
CA LEU A 93 0.63 9.63 12.57
C LEU A 93 1.83 10.60 12.56
N GLU A 94 3.06 10.05 12.51
CA GLU A 94 4.27 10.86 12.38
C GLU A 94 4.36 11.45 10.96
N PRO A 95 4.80 12.71 10.82
CA PRO A 95 5.09 13.31 9.53
C PRO A 95 5.90 12.39 8.63
N GLU A 96 5.51 12.30 7.36
CA GLU A 96 6.16 11.49 6.34
C GLU A 96 6.11 9.97 6.56
N TYR A 97 5.39 9.49 7.58
CA TYR A 97 5.10 8.07 7.72
C TYR A 97 4.36 7.57 6.48
N ARG A 98 4.86 6.48 5.89
CA ARG A 98 4.19 5.76 4.81
C ARG A 98 4.21 4.26 5.05
N SER A 99 3.21 3.60 4.48
CA SER A 99 3.04 2.15 4.50
C SER A 99 2.53 1.67 3.15
N MET A 100 3.03 0.54 2.68
CA MET A 100 2.64 -0.03 1.40
C MET A 100 2.80 -1.54 1.36
N ILE A 101 2.07 -2.20 0.46
CA ILE A 101 2.37 -3.57 0.07
C ILE A 101 3.50 -3.54 -0.94
N SER A 102 4.64 -4.11 -0.58
CA SER A 102 5.81 -4.25 -1.44
C SER A 102 5.91 -5.64 -2.02
N PHE A 103 6.44 -5.74 -3.23
CA PHE A 103 6.65 -6.98 -3.98
C PHE A 103 8.12 -7.12 -4.30
N TYR A 104 8.74 -8.21 -3.85
CA TYR A 104 10.16 -8.49 -4.06
C TYR A 104 10.34 -9.87 -4.69
N TYR A 105 11.31 -9.98 -5.60
CA TYR A 105 11.83 -11.25 -6.10
C TYR A 105 13.26 -11.05 -6.63
N ASP A 106 14.04 -12.12 -6.66
CA ASP A 106 15.38 -12.17 -7.23
C ASP A 106 15.35 -12.85 -8.60
N ASP A 107 15.57 -12.11 -9.68
CA ASP A 107 15.71 -12.67 -11.03
C ASP A 107 17.18 -12.82 -11.47
N GLY A 108 18.12 -12.60 -10.55
CA GLY A 108 19.55 -12.70 -10.79
C GLY A 108 20.19 -11.43 -11.34
N THR A 109 19.44 -10.36 -11.58
CA THR A 109 19.96 -9.05 -12.01
C THR A 109 20.51 -8.24 -10.84
N GLU A 110 21.30 -7.20 -11.12
CA GLU A 110 21.71 -6.23 -10.08
C GLU A 110 20.52 -5.36 -9.64
N GLU A 111 19.62 -5.01 -10.57
CA GLU A 111 18.41 -4.23 -10.28
C GLU A 111 17.48 -4.93 -9.28
N SER A 112 17.28 -6.25 -9.40
CA SER A 112 16.47 -7.01 -8.43
C SER A 112 17.12 -7.11 -7.05
N ARG A 113 18.42 -6.84 -6.92
CA ARG A 113 19.17 -6.87 -5.65
C ARG A 113 19.23 -5.52 -4.96
N GLU A 114 19.06 -4.44 -5.73
CA GLU A 114 19.01 -3.06 -5.23
C GLU A 114 17.57 -2.54 -5.11
N PHE A 115 16.58 -3.43 -5.29
CA PHE A 115 15.18 -3.05 -5.34
C PHE A 115 14.72 -2.37 -4.04
N ASP A 116 14.31 -1.11 -4.18
CA ASP A 116 13.69 -0.35 -3.10
C ASP A 116 12.25 -0.84 -2.92
N TYR A 117 11.93 -1.31 -1.71
CA TYR A 117 10.59 -1.75 -1.33
C TYR A 117 9.51 -0.67 -1.58
N PHE A 118 9.91 0.60 -1.72
CA PHE A 118 9.02 1.73 -1.96
C PHE A 118 8.93 2.20 -3.43
N GLN A 119 9.60 1.54 -4.38
CA GLN A 119 9.50 1.88 -5.81
C GLN A 119 8.31 1.23 -6.52
N THR A 120 7.86 0.05 -6.10
CA THR A 120 6.75 -0.65 -6.75
C THR A 120 5.90 -1.38 -5.72
N GLY A 121 4.66 -0.95 -5.59
CA GLY A 121 3.71 -1.56 -4.69
C GLY A 121 2.42 -0.77 -4.55
N ILE A 122 1.58 -1.18 -3.61
CA ILE A 122 0.27 -0.56 -3.35
C ILE A 122 0.38 0.27 -2.09
N GLU A 123 0.32 1.61 -2.22
CA GLU A 123 0.30 2.50 -1.08
C GLU A 123 -0.94 2.19 -0.21
N LEU A 124 -0.73 2.03 1.10
CA LEU A 124 -1.83 1.82 2.05
C LEU A 124 -2.14 3.13 2.77
N TRP A 125 -1.10 3.83 3.21
CA TRP A 125 -1.19 5.12 3.87
C TRP A 125 0.09 5.91 3.66
N TYR A 126 -0.05 7.21 3.39
CA TYR A 126 1.06 8.16 3.41
C TYR A 126 0.63 9.48 4.05
N TYR A 127 1.32 9.91 5.10
CA TYR A 127 1.15 11.22 5.72
C TYR A 127 2.17 12.24 5.23
N SER A 128 1.86 12.89 4.11
CA SER A 128 2.72 13.93 3.53
C SER A 128 2.51 15.29 4.21
N THR A 129 3.59 15.91 4.68
CA THR A 129 3.60 17.28 5.21
C THR A 129 4.04 18.34 4.19
N GLY A 130 4.84 17.94 3.21
CA GLY A 130 5.34 18.84 2.16
C GLY A 130 6.09 20.03 2.75
N TYR A 131 5.79 21.25 2.31
CA TYR A 131 6.42 22.48 2.84
C TYR A 131 5.72 23.05 4.10
N SER A 132 4.69 22.37 4.61
CA SER A 132 3.83 22.85 5.70
C SER A 132 4.00 21.98 6.95
N ARG A 133 3.91 22.56 8.14
CA ARG A 133 3.79 21.78 9.39
C ARG A 133 2.46 21.03 9.52
N TYR A 134 1.49 21.35 8.66
CA TYR A 134 0.15 20.76 8.61
C TYR A 134 -0.06 20.13 7.24
N GLY A 135 0.13 18.82 7.18
CA GLY A 135 0.06 18.04 5.96
C GLY A 135 -1.34 17.51 5.62
N SER A 136 -1.35 16.45 4.83
CA SER A 136 -2.52 15.62 4.61
C SER A 136 -2.12 14.17 4.45
N GLY A 137 -2.96 13.28 4.93
CA GLY A 137 -2.84 11.86 4.68
C GLY A 137 -3.51 11.45 3.38
N THR A 138 -3.01 10.38 2.77
CA THR A 138 -3.65 9.66 1.68
C THR A 138 -3.86 8.23 2.16
N LEU A 139 -5.11 7.79 2.26
CA LEU A 139 -5.46 6.45 2.77
C LEU A 139 -6.10 5.62 1.66
N TYR A 140 -5.64 4.39 1.48
CA TYR A 140 -6.29 3.44 0.59
C TYR A 140 -7.73 3.16 1.06
N CYS A 141 -8.68 3.25 0.13
CA CYS A 141 -10.11 3.29 0.43
C CYS A 141 -10.94 2.28 -0.36
N LEU A 142 -10.30 1.38 -1.12
CA LEU A 142 -10.98 0.26 -1.76
C LEU A 142 -11.36 -0.84 -0.75
N THR A 143 -12.22 -1.74 -1.20
CA THR A 143 -12.55 -2.98 -0.51
C THR A 143 -11.37 -3.96 -0.50
N ILE A 144 -11.41 -4.95 0.39
CA ILE A 144 -10.39 -6.00 0.44
C ILE A 144 -10.40 -6.81 -0.86
N GLU A 145 -11.57 -7.08 -1.45
CA GLU A 145 -11.68 -7.79 -2.73
C GLU A 145 -11.03 -7.02 -3.89
N GLU A 146 -11.14 -5.70 -3.89
CA GLU A 146 -10.46 -4.84 -4.86
C GLU A 146 -8.94 -4.82 -4.63
N LEU A 147 -8.48 -4.77 -3.38
CA LEU A 147 -7.06 -4.87 -3.02
C LEU A 147 -6.48 -6.22 -3.45
N GLU A 148 -7.21 -7.32 -3.24
CA GLU A 148 -6.82 -8.64 -3.72
C GLU A 148 -6.63 -8.66 -5.24
N LYS A 149 -7.55 -8.04 -5.99
CA LYS A 149 -7.47 -7.96 -7.45
C LYS A 149 -6.24 -7.16 -7.89
N GLU A 150 -5.95 -6.05 -7.24
CA GLU A 150 -4.78 -5.20 -7.53
C GLU A 150 -3.46 -5.97 -7.25
N ILE A 151 -3.40 -6.74 -6.15
CA ILE A 151 -2.28 -7.64 -5.85
C ILE A 151 -2.09 -8.68 -6.96
N GLU A 152 -3.18 -9.33 -7.41
CA GLU A 152 -3.11 -10.32 -8.48
C GLU A 152 -2.66 -9.73 -9.82
N GLU A 153 -3.13 -8.53 -10.16
CA GLU A 153 -2.75 -7.80 -11.37
C GLU A 153 -1.26 -7.46 -11.38
N ILE A 154 -0.73 -6.95 -10.26
CA ILE A 154 0.71 -6.67 -10.10
C ILE A 154 1.52 -7.96 -10.22
N LEU A 155 1.14 -9.01 -9.48
CA LEU A 155 1.85 -10.30 -9.55
C LEU A 155 1.85 -10.91 -10.95
N TYR A 156 0.73 -10.80 -11.67
CA TYR A 156 0.66 -11.24 -13.05
C TYR A 156 1.57 -10.42 -13.95
N SER A 157 1.63 -9.10 -13.78
CA SER A 157 2.54 -8.24 -14.52
C SER A 157 4.00 -8.61 -14.26
N LEU A 158 4.40 -8.72 -12.98
CA LEU A 158 5.77 -9.06 -12.58
C LEU A 158 6.20 -10.45 -13.06
N LEU A 159 5.29 -11.44 -13.02
CA LEU A 159 5.58 -12.79 -13.49
C LEU A 159 5.90 -12.83 -15.00
N ASN A 160 5.26 -11.96 -15.79
CA ASN A 160 5.40 -11.91 -17.25
C ASN A 160 6.30 -10.75 -17.73
N TYR A 161 6.97 -10.06 -16.81
CA TYR A 161 7.96 -9.04 -17.15
C TYR A 161 9.30 -9.72 -17.46
N ASP A 162 9.85 -9.43 -18.65
CA ASP A 162 11.12 -9.98 -19.14
C ASP A 162 12.33 -9.24 -18.57
#